data_AF-A0A836QIX2-F1
#
_entry.id   AF-A0A836QIX2-F1
#
_cell.length_a   1.000
_cell.length_b   1.000
_cell.length_c   1.000
_cell.angle_alpha   90.00
_cell.angle_beta   90.00
_cell.angle_gamma   90.00
#
_symmetry.space_group_name_H-M   'P 1'
#
loop_
_entity.id
_entity.type
_entity.pdbx_description
1 polymer ?
#
loop_
_entity_poly.entity_id
_entity_poly.type
_entity_poly.pdbx_seq_one_letter_code
_entity_poly.pdbx_strand_id
1 'polypeptide(L)'
;MGLERVKELCYPDFPPEEYAARYARTQQVLGERGLDALFLTGRQNLRYFAGLRDGAWDAPHFYFLVILPVEGDPVLLVSDGFQHLVKQSWIEDVRHWPLAAAFYMAKESKSVPLVLEVLQEKGLERGVVGMELGADMQVHMAQSHFAAILEGLPKARIVDGSDAVWALRSVKSSAEIERMRKAAAISSIGVTAGFEALAPGMTEKEVVDVMTSAMCAAGASEQRFNAVYAGPRAMWADGMPTDYVIQPG
;
A
#
# COMPACT_ATOMS: atom_id res chain seq x y z
N MET A 1 -32.25 19.98 0.06
CA MET A 1 -31.04 19.36 0.64
C MET A 1 -30.66 18.22 -0.27
N GLY A 2 -29.69 18.47 -1.16
CA GLY A 2 -29.27 17.49 -2.16
C GLY A 2 -28.57 16.33 -1.49
N LEU A 3 -28.95 15.11 -1.86
CA LEU A 3 -28.18 13.91 -1.56
C LEU A 3 -26.82 14.07 -2.25
N GLU A 4 -25.77 14.38 -1.49
CA GLU A 4 -24.40 14.23 -1.97
C GLU A 4 -24.26 12.78 -2.46
N ARG A 5 -23.93 12.62 -3.75
CA ARG A 5 -23.66 11.28 -4.29
C ARG A 5 -22.38 10.79 -3.65
N VAL A 6 -22.51 9.83 -2.74
CA VAL A 6 -21.39 9.00 -2.31
C VAL A 6 -20.85 8.30 -3.55
N LYS A 7 -19.57 8.51 -3.87
CA LYS A 7 -18.90 7.83 -4.98
C LYS A 7 -18.98 6.32 -4.81
N GLU A 8 -19.50 5.66 -5.84
CA GLU A 8 -19.61 4.21 -5.87
C GLU A 8 -18.23 3.58 -6.08
N LEU A 9 -17.80 2.75 -5.13
CA LEU A 9 -16.47 2.13 -5.14
C LEU A 9 -16.52 0.75 -5.79
N CYS A 10 -15.58 0.48 -6.70
CA CYS A 10 -15.36 -0.84 -7.27
C CYS A 10 -14.51 -1.69 -6.33
N TYR A 11 -15.05 -2.82 -5.85
CA TYR A 11 -14.36 -3.80 -5.02
C TYR A 11 -13.66 -3.23 -3.76
N PRO A 12 -14.31 -2.37 -2.97
CA PRO A 12 -13.67 -1.72 -1.84
C PRO A 12 -13.32 -2.73 -0.74
N ASP A 13 -12.18 -2.53 -0.09
CA ASP A 13 -11.83 -3.32 1.09
C ASP A 13 -12.73 -2.96 2.29
N PHE A 14 -13.14 -1.71 2.41
CA PHE A 14 -13.95 -1.24 3.53
C PHE A 14 -15.11 -0.39 3.02
N PRO A 15 -16.22 -0.32 3.76
CA PRO A 15 -17.30 0.58 3.37
C PRO A 15 -16.83 2.05 3.49
N PRO A 16 -17.43 3.00 2.75
CA PRO A 16 -16.97 4.40 2.71
C PRO A 16 -16.82 5.06 4.09
N GLU A 17 -17.66 4.68 5.06
CA GLU A 17 -17.66 5.21 6.42
C GLU A 17 -16.36 4.91 7.18
N GLU A 18 -15.73 3.77 6.89
CA GLU A 18 -14.43 3.41 7.47
C GLU A 18 -13.34 4.36 6.98
N TYR A 19 -13.35 4.70 5.69
CA TYR A 19 -12.36 5.64 5.12
C TYR A 19 -12.57 7.06 5.64
N ALA A 20 -13.82 7.51 5.76
CA ALA A 20 -14.15 8.78 6.39
C ALA A 20 -13.65 8.85 7.84
N ALA A 21 -13.89 7.80 8.63
CA ALA A 21 -13.42 7.71 10.02
C ALA A 21 -11.88 7.71 10.10
N ARG A 22 -11.20 6.99 9.19
CA ARG A 22 -9.73 7.01 9.09
C ARG A 22 -9.22 8.41 8.80
N TYR A 23 -9.83 9.12 7.86
CA TYR A 23 -9.36 10.45 7.48
C TYR A 23 -9.57 11.49 8.59
N ALA A 24 -10.71 11.47 9.28
CA ALA A 24 -10.93 12.30 10.46
C ALA A 24 -9.85 12.06 11.53
N ARG A 25 -9.51 10.78 11.78
CA ARG A 25 -8.41 10.43 12.70
C ARG A 25 -7.04 10.86 12.18
N THR A 26 -6.80 10.79 10.88
CA THR A 26 -5.58 11.33 10.25
C THR A 26 -5.43 12.79 10.59
N GLN A 27 -6.43 13.62 10.32
CA GLN A 27 -6.38 15.06 10.62
C GLN A 27 -6.08 15.34 12.09
N GLN A 28 -6.72 14.61 13.02
CA GLN A 28 -6.42 14.70 14.45
C GLN A 28 -4.94 14.38 14.75
N VAL A 29 -4.43 13.25 14.26
CA VAL A 29 -3.05 12.81 14.52
C VAL A 29 -2.03 13.79 13.91
N LEU A 30 -2.33 14.37 12.75
CA LEU A 30 -1.48 15.39 12.14
C LEU A 30 -1.42 16.66 13.00
N GLY A 31 -2.58 17.14 13.48
CA GLY A 31 -2.64 18.29 14.38
C GLY A 31 -1.87 18.05 15.70
N GLU A 32 -2.04 16.88 16.32
CA GLU A 32 -1.33 16.50 17.56
C GLU A 32 0.20 16.44 17.37
N ARG A 33 0.66 16.12 16.16
CA ARG A 33 2.08 15.94 15.83
C ARG A 33 2.72 17.15 15.14
N GLY A 34 1.95 18.22 14.91
CA GLY A 34 2.43 19.42 14.21
C GLY A 34 2.86 19.13 12.76
N LEU A 35 2.12 18.25 12.07
CA LEU A 35 2.26 18.00 10.64
C LEU A 35 1.14 18.70 9.90
N ASP A 36 1.47 19.40 8.81
CA ASP A 36 0.47 20.05 7.94
C ASP A 36 -0.08 19.08 6.89
N ALA A 37 0.68 18.02 6.55
CA ALA A 37 0.21 16.93 5.70
C ALA A 37 1.04 15.65 5.87
N LEU A 38 0.47 14.53 5.43
CA LEU A 38 1.25 13.37 4.98
C LEU A 38 1.31 13.33 3.47
N PHE A 39 2.50 13.05 2.93
CA PHE A 39 2.70 12.73 1.53
C PHE A 39 3.17 11.27 1.42
N LEU A 40 2.27 10.41 0.94
CA LEU A 40 2.42 8.96 0.96
C LEU A 40 2.59 8.41 -0.46
N THR A 41 3.40 7.36 -0.56
CA THR A 41 3.80 6.70 -1.81
C THR A 41 3.75 5.17 -1.68
N GLY A 42 3.92 4.61 -0.48
CA GLY A 42 4.02 3.18 -0.25
C GLY A 42 2.69 2.43 -0.43
N ARG A 43 2.76 1.28 -1.12
CA ARG A 43 1.62 0.40 -1.43
C ARG A 43 0.68 0.16 -0.24
N GLN A 44 1.23 -0.16 0.93
CA GLN A 44 0.44 -0.48 2.12
C GLN A 44 -0.33 0.74 2.65
N ASN A 45 0.30 1.92 2.60
CA ASN A 45 -0.30 3.16 3.06
C ASN A 45 -1.35 3.67 2.06
N LEU A 46 -1.10 3.57 0.76
CA LEU A 46 -2.10 3.96 -0.25
C LEU A 46 -3.32 3.04 -0.24
N ARG A 47 -3.14 1.74 -0.01
CA ARG A 47 -4.27 0.83 0.21
C ARG A 47 -5.06 1.20 1.47
N TYR A 48 -4.37 1.51 2.57
CA TYR A 48 -5.01 1.83 3.85
C TYR A 48 -5.78 3.15 3.82
N PHE A 49 -5.16 4.22 3.32
CA PHE A 49 -5.71 5.57 3.36
C PHE A 49 -6.57 5.91 2.14
N ALA A 50 -6.31 5.32 0.98
CA ALA A 50 -7.00 5.65 -0.26
C ALA A 50 -7.69 4.45 -0.93
N GLY A 51 -7.61 3.24 -0.37
CA GLY A 51 -8.31 2.07 -0.90
C GLY A 51 -7.70 1.49 -2.19
N LEU A 52 -6.52 1.94 -2.61
CA LEU A 52 -5.89 1.53 -3.87
C LEU A 52 -5.45 0.05 -3.84
N ARG A 53 -5.78 -0.69 -4.90
CA ARG A 53 -5.35 -2.07 -5.16
C ARG A 53 -4.89 -2.19 -6.61
N ASP A 54 -3.64 -2.57 -6.80
CA ASP A 54 -3.07 -2.72 -8.12
C ASP A 54 -2.00 -3.82 -8.17
N GLY A 55 -1.68 -4.29 -9.37
CA GLY A 55 -0.53 -5.18 -9.62
C GLY A 55 0.74 -4.44 -10.04
N ALA A 56 0.63 -3.19 -10.50
CA ALA A 56 1.76 -2.46 -11.09
C ALA A 56 2.76 -1.93 -10.05
N TRP A 57 2.51 -2.10 -8.75
CA TRP A 57 3.43 -1.68 -7.69
C TRP A 57 4.82 -2.31 -7.80
N ASP A 58 4.92 -3.51 -8.38
CA ASP A 58 6.20 -4.21 -8.52
C ASP A 58 7.01 -3.68 -9.71
N ALA A 59 6.43 -2.79 -10.53
CA ALA A 59 7.14 -2.04 -11.56
C ALA A 59 7.62 -0.70 -10.98
N PRO A 60 8.95 -0.46 -10.82
CA PRO A 60 9.48 0.71 -10.11
C PRO A 60 9.12 2.08 -10.70
N HIS A 61 8.64 2.10 -11.95
CA HIS A 61 8.24 3.33 -12.66
C HIS A 61 6.76 3.68 -12.44
N PHE A 62 5.95 2.73 -11.95
CA PHE A 62 4.58 3.01 -11.54
C PHE A 62 4.55 3.29 -10.05
N TYR A 63 4.24 4.53 -9.71
CA TYR A 63 3.94 4.93 -8.35
C TYR A 63 2.71 5.82 -8.36
N PHE A 64 1.99 5.74 -7.26
CA PHE A 64 0.78 6.50 -7.01
C PHE A 64 1.03 7.30 -5.75
N LEU A 65 0.34 8.42 -5.63
CA LEU A 65 0.67 9.41 -4.62
C LEU A 65 -0.60 9.85 -3.93
N VAL A 66 -0.55 10.00 -2.61
CA VAL A 66 -1.65 10.55 -1.84
C VAL A 66 -1.12 11.65 -0.92
N ILE A 67 -1.78 12.80 -0.96
CA ILE A 67 -1.54 13.90 -0.04
C ILE A 67 -2.72 13.98 0.91
N LEU A 68 -2.46 13.83 2.21
CA LEU A 68 -3.45 13.90 3.27
C LEU A 68 -3.17 15.15 4.11
N PRO A 69 -3.80 16.30 3.81
CA PRO A 69 -3.60 17.51 4.59
C PRO A 69 -4.27 17.40 5.97
N VAL A 70 -3.75 18.18 6.93
CA VAL A 70 -4.31 18.32 8.29
C VAL A 70 -5.72 18.92 8.28
N GLU A 71 -6.02 19.75 7.28
CA GLU A 71 -7.32 20.37 7.03
C GLU A 71 -7.66 20.29 5.53
N GLY A 72 -8.96 20.23 5.22
CA GLY A 72 -9.45 20.13 3.83
C GLY A 72 -9.50 18.69 3.31
N ASP A 73 -9.61 18.55 1.99
CA ASP A 73 -9.79 17.26 1.32
C ASP A 73 -8.46 16.61 0.92
N PRO A 74 -8.36 15.26 1.00
CA PRO A 74 -7.20 14.52 0.54
C PRO A 74 -7.12 14.55 -0.99
N VAL A 75 -5.91 14.42 -1.53
CA VAL A 75 -5.68 14.40 -2.98
C VAL A 75 -5.03 13.09 -3.39
N LEU A 76 -5.61 12.45 -4.39
CA LEU A 76 -5.03 11.29 -5.06
C LEU A 76 -4.38 11.75 -6.36
N LEU A 77 -3.10 11.46 -6.55
CA LEU A 77 -2.43 11.69 -7.83
C LEU A 77 -2.07 10.34 -8.46
N VAL A 78 -2.51 10.15 -9.71
CA VAL A 78 -2.27 8.93 -10.49
C VAL A 78 -1.91 9.27 -11.94
N SER A 79 -1.13 8.43 -12.61
CA SER A 79 -0.90 8.64 -14.04
C SER A 79 -2.13 8.29 -14.87
N ASP A 80 -2.23 8.86 -16.07
CA ASP A 80 -3.17 8.39 -17.07
C ASP A 80 -2.99 6.88 -17.34
N GLY A 81 -4.11 6.19 -17.57
CA GLY A 81 -4.15 4.74 -17.77
C GLY A 81 -4.46 3.93 -16.50
N PHE A 82 -4.50 4.55 -15.32
CA PHE A 82 -4.85 3.91 -14.05
C PHE A 82 -6.23 4.31 -13.52
N GLN A 83 -7.19 4.55 -14.40
CA GLN A 83 -8.55 4.99 -14.02
C GLN A 83 -9.30 3.94 -13.18
N HIS A 84 -8.90 2.66 -13.21
CA HIS A 84 -9.46 1.65 -12.32
C HIS A 84 -9.13 1.93 -10.85
N LEU A 85 -7.97 2.53 -10.53
CA LEU A 85 -7.61 2.92 -9.17
C LEU A 85 -8.50 4.04 -8.65
N VAL A 86 -8.86 4.98 -9.52
CA VAL A 86 -9.80 6.06 -9.20
C VAL A 86 -11.16 5.52 -8.79
N LYS A 87 -11.62 4.44 -9.44
CA LYS A 87 -12.90 3.77 -9.10
C LYS A 87 -12.85 2.99 -7.79
N GLN A 88 -11.67 2.60 -7.33
CA GLN A 88 -11.51 1.90 -6.05
C GLN A 88 -11.37 2.88 -4.88
N SER A 89 -10.88 4.09 -5.14
CA SER A 89 -10.61 5.10 -4.13
C SER A 89 -11.84 5.93 -3.77
N TRP A 90 -11.99 6.22 -2.48
CA TRP A 90 -13.00 7.14 -1.96
C TRP A 90 -12.64 8.63 -2.14
N ILE A 91 -11.40 8.93 -2.52
CA ILE A 91 -10.92 10.31 -2.71
C ILE A 91 -11.55 10.89 -3.98
N GLU A 92 -12.15 12.08 -3.85
CA GLU A 92 -12.79 12.83 -4.95
C GLU A 92 -11.82 13.76 -5.69
N ASP A 93 -10.90 14.41 -4.97
CA ASP A 93 -9.87 15.27 -5.57
C ASP A 93 -8.78 14.39 -6.21
N VAL A 94 -8.96 14.10 -7.50
CA VAL A 94 -8.05 13.24 -8.27
C VAL A 94 -7.34 14.06 -9.34
N ARG A 95 -6.01 14.00 -9.31
CA ARG A 95 -5.14 14.69 -10.25
C ARG A 95 -4.38 13.70 -11.12
N HIS A 96 -4.26 14.03 -12.39
CA HIS A 96 -3.68 13.15 -13.39
C HIS A 96 -2.44 13.76 -14.02
N TRP A 97 -1.43 12.92 -14.29
CA TRP A 97 -0.33 13.28 -15.17
C TRP A 97 -0.26 12.31 -16.36
N PRO A 98 0.14 12.79 -17.55
CA PRO A 98 0.27 11.92 -18.71
C PRO A 98 1.38 10.91 -18.47
N LEU A 99 1.09 9.63 -18.73
CA LEU A 99 2.12 8.62 -18.82
C LEU A 99 3.05 8.99 -19.98
N ALA A 100 4.36 9.00 -19.76
CA ALA A 100 5.30 9.46 -20.78
C ALA A 100 5.18 8.60 -22.04
N ALA A 101 5.24 9.22 -23.22
CA ALA A 101 5.09 8.53 -24.51
C ALA A 101 6.13 7.42 -24.73
N ALA A 102 7.29 7.51 -24.07
CA ALA A 102 8.35 6.50 -24.10
C ALA A 102 8.24 5.48 -22.93
N PHE A 103 7.11 5.45 -22.22
CA PHE A 103 6.88 4.61 -21.03
C PHE A 103 8.07 4.65 -20.07
N TYR A 104 8.65 3.49 -19.74
CA TYR A 104 9.77 3.31 -18.83
C TYR A 104 11.11 3.87 -19.35
N MET A 105 11.19 4.31 -20.60
CA MET A 105 12.39 4.91 -21.19
C MET A 105 12.42 6.44 -21.05
N ALA A 106 11.33 7.06 -20.59
CA ALA A 106 11.29 8.49 -20.38
C ALA A 106 12.20 8.89 -19.21
N LYS A 107 13.04 9.91 -19.45
CA LYS A 107 13.95 10.47 -18.43
C LYS A 107 13.28 11.51 -17.54
N GLU A 108 12.13 12.04 -17.96
CA GLU A 108 11.37 13.05 -17.25
C GLU A 108 9.96 12.54 -16.96
N SER A 109 9.51 12.70 -15.71
CA SER A 109 8.13 12.45 -15.30
C SER A 109 7.38 13.76 -15.10
N LYS A 110 6.17 13.83 -15.64
CA LYS A 110 5.23 14.93 -15.39
C LYS A 110 4.57 14.86 -14.02
N SER A 111 4.83 13.80 -13.24
CA SER A 111 4.34 13.72 -11.86
C SER A 111 5.00 14.76 -10.95
N VAL A 112 6.29 15.08 -11.14
CA VAL A 112 7.02 16.00 -10.25
C VAL A 112 6.42 17.40 -10.30
N PRO A 113 6.25 18.03 -11.49
CA PRO A 113 5.55 19.32 -11.58
C PRO A 113 4.16 19.29 -10.96
N LEU A 114 3.38 18.22 -11.17
CA LEU A 114 2.04 18.10 -10.62
C LEU A 114 2.04 18.02 -9.08
N VAL A 115 2.98 17.27 -8.48
CA VAL A 115 3.12 17.22 -7.01
C VAL A 115 3.43 18.60 -6.45
N LEU A 116 4.36 19.33 -7.08
CA LEU A 116 4.71 20.68 -6.64
C LEU A 116 3.52 21.65 -6.74
N GLU A 117 2.76 21.58 -7.83
CA GLU A 117 1.54 22.36 -8.04
C GLU A 117 0.51 22.07 -6.95
N VAL A 118 0.21 20.79 -6.68
CA VAL A 118 -0.79 20.40 -5.67
C VAL A 118 -0.35 20.80 -4.27
N LEU A 119 0.93 20.62 -3.92
CA LEU A 119 1.44 21.05 -2.61
C LEU A 119 1.34 22.58 -2.45
N GLN A 120 1.63 23.35 -3.49
CA GLN A 120 1.45 24.80 -3.47
C GLN A 120 -0.03 25.20 -3.38
N GLU A 121 -0.92 24.56 -4.14
CA GLU A 121 -2.37 24.80 -4.11
C GLU A 121 -2.93 24.58 -2.70
N LYS A 122 -2.44 23.55 -2.00
CA LYS A 122 -2.84 23.24 -0.62
C LYS A 122 -2.10 24.08 0.44
N GLY A 123 -1.27 25.05 0.05
CA GLY A 123 -0.53 25.92 0.98
C GLY A 123 0.59 25.21 1.74
N LEU A 124 1.07 24.08 1.24
CA LEU A 124 2.08 23.23 1.88
C LEU A 124 3.51 23.57 1.44
N GLU A 125 3.72 24.58 0.59
CA GLU A 125 5.04 24.99 0.13
C GLU A 125 5.91 25.60 1.24
N ARG A 126 5.32 25.88 2.40
CA ARG A 126 6.01 26.29 3.64
C ARG A 126 5.66 25.42 4.85
N GLY A 127 4.88 24.36 4.64
CA GLY A 127 4.37 23.50 5.70
C GLY A 127 5.36 22.43 6.13
N VAL A 128 4.99 21.71 7.18
CA VAL A 128 5.62 20.49 7.66
C VAL A 128 4.95 19.29 7.01
N VAL A 129 5.61 18.66 6.06
CA VAL A 129 5.06 17.51 5.32
C VAL A 129 5.78 16.24 5.77
N GLY A 130 5.03 15.32 6.37
CA GLY A 130 5.54 14.01 6.77
C GLY A 130 5.56 13.03 5.59
N MET A 131 6.68 12.30 5.44
CA MET A 131 6.86 11.26 4.42
C MET A 131 7.34 9.95 5.05
N GLU A 132 7.30 8.87 4.26
CA GLU A 132 7.70 7.51 4.63
C GLU A 132 9.23 7.34 4.72
N LEU A 133 9.89 8.10 5.59
CA LEU A 133 11.36 8.20 5.67
C LEU A 133 11.98 7.38 6.81
N GLY A 134 11.15 6.84 7.71
CA GLY A 134 11.58 6.13 8.90
C GLY A 134 11.93 4.66 8.64
N ALA A 135 12.41 4.00 9.69
CA ALA A 135 12.67 2.57 9.66
C ALA A 135 11.40 1.78 9.27
N ASP A 136 11.58 0.72 8.49
CA ASP A 136 10.49 -0.12 7.94
C ASP A 136 9.51 0.58 6.99
N MET A 137 9.83 1.81 6.56
CA MET A 137 9.12 2.53 5.51
C MET A 137 10.04 2.85 4.34
N GLN A 138 9.43 3.06 3.16
CA GLN A 138 10.16 3.37 1.94
C GLN A 138 9.36 4.36 1.11
N VAL A 139 10.05 5.36 0.55
CA VAL A 139 9.49 6.21 -0.49
C VAL A 139 9.45 5.39 -1.79
N HIS A 140 8.25 4.97 -2.19
CA HIS A 140 8.02 4.13 -3.37
C HIS A 140 7.91 4.99 -4.62
N MET A 141 8.98 5.68 -4.98
CA MET A 141 9.10 6.44 -6.23
C MET A 141 10.56 6.50 -6.69
N ALA A 142 10.80 6.94 -7.93
CA ALA A 142 12.16 7.14 -8.41
C ALA A 142 12.91 8.16 -7.55
N GLN A 143 14.14 7.84 -7.13
CA GLN A 143 14.95 8.70 -6.27
C GLN A 143 15.23 10.07 -6.89
N SER A 144 15.39 10.14 -8.21
CA SER A 144 15.53 11.40 -8.94
C SER A 144 14.28 12.28 -8.85
N HIS A 145 13.09 11.68 -8.87
CA HIS A 145 11.83 12.41 -8.72
C HIS A 145 11.65 12.89 -7.28
N PHE A 146 12.01 12.06 -6.30
CA PHE A 146 11.99 12.46 -4.90
C PHE A 146 12.93 13.65 -4.67
N ALA A 147 14.18 13.58 -5.15
CA ALA A 147 15.13 14.68 -5.06
C ALA A 147 14.60 15.97 -5.72
N ALA A 148 14.02 15.88 -6.92
CA ALA A 148 13.44 17.03 -7.61
C ALA A 148 12.24 17.66 -6.86
N ILE A 149 11.46 16.86 -6.14
CA ILE A 149 10.39 17.38 -5.26
C ILE A 149 10.99 18.15 -4.08
N LEU A 150 12.04 17.62 -3.44
CA LEU A 150 12.73 18.31 -2.35
C LEU A 150 13.33 19.64 -2.82
N GLU A 151 13.98 19.66 -3.99
CA GLU A 151 14.53 20.88 -4.60
C GLU A 151 13.43 21.90 -4.94
N GLY A 152 12.26 21.42 -5.39
CA GLY A 152 11.11 22.27 -5.72
C GLY A 152 10.37 22.84 -4.51
N LEU A 153 10.66 22.37 -3.29
CA LEU A 153 10.02 22.79 -2.04
C LEU A 153 11.02 23.36 -1.03
N PRO A 154 11.86 24.35 -1.38
CA PRO A 154 12.96 24.79 -0.53
C PRO A 154 12.50 25.45 0.78
N LYS A 155 11.21 25.76 0.91
CA LYS A 155 10.62 26.38 2.10
C LYS A 155 9.77 25.42 2.92
N ALA A 156 9.43 24.24 2.39
CA ALA A 156 8.70 23.22 3.14
C ALA A 156 9.67 22.44 4.02
N ARG A 157 9.19 21.98 5.17
CA ARG A 157 9.95 21.10 6.05
C ARG A 157 9.48 19.66 5.82
N ILE A 158 10.18 18.95 4.94
CA ILE A 158 9.94 17.52 4.73
C ILE A 158 10.56 16.74 5.90
N VAL A 159 9.75 15.95 6.58
CA VAL A 159 10.16 15.21 7.79
C VAL A 159 9.74 13.75 7.72
N ASP A 160 10.30 12.93 8.60
CA ASP A 160 9.80 11.58 8.81
C ASP A 160 8.39 11.61 9.45
N GLY A 161 7.41 11.07 8.71
CA GLY A 161 6.01 10.93 9.13
C GLY A 161 5.66 9.52 9.61
N SER A 162 6.63 8.62 9.74
CA SER A 162 6.41 7.20 10.04
C SER A 162 5.66 6.99 11.36
N ASP A 163 5.98 7.76 12.40
CA ASP A 163 5.28 7.67 13.68
C ASP A 163 3.80 8.06 13.59
N ALA A 164 3.46 9.03 12.72
CA ALA A 164 2.06 9.41 12.49
C ALA A 164 1.32 8.27 11.78
N VAL A 165 1.93 7.68 10.75
CA VAL A 165 1.40 6.52 10.04
C VAL A 165 1.21 5.33 10.99
N TRP A 166 2.19 5.03 11.85
CA TRP A 166 2.07 3.95 12.84
C TRP A 166 0.98 4.24 13.87
N ALA A 167 0.86 5.47 14.37
CA ALA A 167 -0.22 5.84 15.28
C ALA A 167 -1.61 5.62 14.65
N LEU A 168 -1.73 5.85 13.33
CA LEU A 168 -2.97 5.65 12.57
C LEU A 168 -3.28 4.18 12.29
N ARG A 169 -2.26 3.32 12.16
CA ARG A 169 -2.40 1.92 11.71
C ARG A 169 -2.25 0.87 12.81
N SER A 170 -1.67 1.20 13.96
CA SER A 170 -1.38 0.22 15.02
C SER A 170 -2.64 -0.31 15.70
N VAL A 171 -3.58 0.59 16.01
CA VAL A 171 -4.88 0.23 16.61
C VAL A 171 -5.91 0.00 15.50
N LYS A 172 -6.38 -1.24 15.38
CA LYS A 172 -7.29 -1.71 14.34
C LYS A 172 -8.74 -1.36 14.63
N SER A 173 -9.49 -1.02 13.61
CA SER A 173 -10.95 -0.94 13.68
C SER A 173 -11.58 -2.32 13.79
N SER A 174 -12.86 -2.37 14.19
CA SER A 174 -13.63 -3.61 14.19
C SER A 174 -13.70 -4.25 12.80
N ALA A 175 -13.78 -3.44 11.73
CA ALA A 175 -13.82 -3.92 10.36
C ALA A 175 -12.48 -4.54 9.93
N GLU A 176 -11.35 -3.96 10.35
CA GLU A 176 -10.03 -4.52 10.12
C GLU A 176 -9.82 -5.84 10.87
N ILE A 177 -10.21 -5.90 12.15
CA ILE A 177 -10.12 -7.12 12.96
C ILE A 177 -10.92 -8.25 12.33
N GLU A 178 -12.12 -7.97 11.82
CA GLU A 178 -12.94 -8.99 11.17
C GLU A 178 -12.28 -9.53 9.89
N ARG A 179 -11.65 -8.66 9.09
CA ARG A 179 -10.86 -9.11 7.94
C ARG A 179 -9.63 -9.91 8.34
N MET A 180 -8.95 -9.53 9.41
CA MET A 180 -7.81 -10.28 9.94
C MET A 180 -8.23 -11.68 10.42
N ARG A 181 -9.39 -11.82 11.07
CA ARG A 181 -9.94 -13.14 11.45
C ARG A 181 -10.19 -14.02 10.23
N LYS A 182 -10.79 -13.48 9.18
CA LYS A 182 -11.02 -14.20 7.91
C LYS A 182 -9.70 -14.63 7.26
N ALA A 183 -8.73 -13.71 7.19
CA ALA A 183 -7.41 -14.01 6.66
C ALA A 183 -6.72 -15.13 7.45
N ALA A 184 -6.76 -15.08 8.79
CA ALA A 184 -6.20 -16.13 9.64
C ALA A 184 -6.88 -17.48 9.41
N ALA A 185 -8.21 -17.53 9.32
CA ALA A 185 -8.95 -18.75 9.02
C ALA A 185 -8.55 -19.35 7.65
N ILE A 186 -8.42 -18.51 6.61
CA ILE A 186 -7.96 -18.92 5.29
C ILE A 186 -6.53 -19.46 5.35
N SER A 187 -5.62 -18.78 6.06
CA SER A 187 -4.25 -19.26 6.25
C SER A 187 -4.22 -20.61 6.98
N SER A 188 -5.07 -20.82 7.99
CA SER A 188 -5.20 -22.11 8.67
C SER A 188 -5.63 -23.23 7.73
N ILE A 189 -6.54 -22.97 6.78
CA ILE A 189 -6.92 -23.94 5.74
C ILE A 189 -5.70 -24.32 4.89
N GLY A 190 -4.93 -23.33 4.42
CA GLY A 190 -3.71 -23.57 3.65
C GLY A 190 -2.69 -24.41 4.37
N VAL A 191 -2.37 -24.03 5.61
CA VAL A 191 -1.41 -24.76 6.45
C VAL A 191 -1.89 -26.19 6.73
N THR A 192 -3.17 -26.38 7.05
CA THR A 192 -3.75 -27.72 7.28
C THR A 192 -3.62 -28.59 6.03
N ALA A 193 -3.99 -28.08 4.86
CA ALA A 193 -3.86 -28.80 3.60
C ALA A 193 -2.40 -29.19 3.29
N GLY A 194 -1.45 -28.29 3.57
CA GLY A 194 -0.02 -28.58 3.44
C GLY A 194 0.43 -29.74 4.33
N PHE A 195 0.03 -29.73 5.60
CA PHE A 195 0.35 -30.82 6.54
C PHE A 195 -0.30 -32.16 6.16
N GLU A 196 -1.55 -32.13 5.69
CA GLU A 196 -2.28 -33.34 5.29
C GLU A 196 -1.70 -33.97 4.02
N ALA A 197 -1.21 -33.15 3.08
CA ALA A 197 -0.60 -33.61 1.84
C ALA A 197 0.86 -34.03 2.00
N LEU A 198 1.56 -33.51 3.01
CA LEU A 198 3.00 -33.70 3.21
C LEU A 198 3.39 -35.19 3.21
N ALA A 199 4.27 -35.56 2.28
CA ALA A 199 4.81 -36.91 2.18
C ALA A 199 6.28 -36.91 1.74
N PRO A 200 7.08 -37.91 2.16
CA PRO A 200 8.39 -38.14 1.58
C PRO A 200 8.32 -38.28 0.05
N GLY A 201 9.28 -37.70 -0.65
CA GLY A 201 9.33 -37.65 -2.11
C GLY A 201 8.72 -36.38 -2.71
N MET A 202 7.93 -35.62 -1.97
CA MET A 202 7.50 -34.28 -2.39
C MET A 202 8.64 -33.28 -2.29
N THR A 203 8.59 -32.25 -3.13
CA THR A 203 9.44 -31.05 -3.02
C THR A 203 8.80 -30.00 -2.11
N GLU A 204 9.61 -29.10 -1.54
CA GLU A 204 9.11 -27.94 -0.78
C GLU A 204 8.11 -27.11 -1.61
N LYS A 205 8.36 -26.95 -2.92
CA LYS A 205 7.46 -26.24 -3.83
C LYS A 205 6.11 -26.93 -4.01
N GLU A 206 6.07 -28.26 -4.14
CA GLU A 206 4.81 -29.00 -4.26
C GLU A 206 3.95 -28.85 -3.00
N VAL A 207 4.55 -28.85 -1.82
CA VAL A 207 3.83 -28.56 -0.56
C VAL A 207 3.27 -27.15 -0.58
N VAL A 208 4.05 -26.15 -0.99
CA VAL A 208 3.59 -24.75 -1.08
C VAL A 208 2.50 -24.55 -2.13
N ASP A 209 2.54 -25.28 -3.23
CA ASP A 209 1.47 -25.26 -4.24
C ASP A 209 0.14 -25.74 -3.65
N VAL A 210 0.14 -26.85 -2.91
CA VAL A 210 -1.05 -27.35 -2.19
C VAL A 210 -1.58 -26.28 -1.22
N MET A 211 -0.71 -25.73 -0.38
CA MET A 211 -1.08 -24.71 0.60
C MET A 211 -1.69 -23.47 -0.09
N THR A 212 -1.04 -22.99 -1.14
CA THR A 212 -1.43 -21.77 -1.87
C THR A 212 -2.74 -21.97 -2.62
N SER A 213 -2.90 -23.12 -3.27
CA SER A 213 -4.12 -23.50 -3.98
C SER A 213 -5.32 -23.59 -3.02
N ALA A 214 -5.14 -24.21 -1.85
CA ALA A 214 -6.18 -24.29 -0.83
C ALA A 214 -6.58 -22.89 -0.31
N MET A 215 -5.61 -22.02 -0.03
CA MET A 215 -5.89 -20.63 0.39
C MET A 215 -6.62 -19.83 -0.70
N CYS A 216 -6.21 -19.98 -1.96
CA CYS A 216 -6.84 -19.31 -3.09
C CYS A 216 -8.30 -19.75 -3.23
N ALA A 217 -8.55 -21.06 -3.19
CA ALA A 217 -9.90 -21.63 -3.24
C ALA A 217 -10.79 -21.16 -2.07
N ALA A 218 -10.20 -20.92 -0.89
CA ALA A 218 -10.89 -20.39 0.27
C ALA A 218 -11.12 -18.86 0.24
N GLY A 219 -10.69 -18.17 -0.82
CA GLY A 219 -10.94 -16.75 -1.04
C GLY A 219 -9.82 -15.81 -0.59
N ALA A 220 -8.57 -16.28 -0.49
CA ALA A 220 -7.42 -15.42 -0.26
C ALA A 220 -7.31 -14.34 -1.35
N SER A 221 -7.10 -13.08 -0.95
CA SER A 221 -6.97 -11.98 -1.93
C SER A 221 -5.56 -11.79 -2.46
N GLU A 222 -4.55 -12.11 -1.66
CA GLU A 222 -3.14 -12.10 -2.04
C GLU A 222 -2.36 -13.01 -1.09
N GLN A 223 -1.32 -13.68 -1.59
CA GLN A 223 -0.37 -14.46 -0.82
C GLN A 223 0.98 -13.73 -0.87
N ARG A 224 1.57 -13.46 0.30
CA ARG A 224 2.80 -12.68 0.40
C ARG A 224 4.03 -13.56 0.43
N PHE A 225 4.16 -14.38 1.47
CA PHE A 225 5.29 -15.28 1.64
C PHE A 225 4.80 -16.61 2.23
N ASN A 226 5.34 -17.72 1.74
CA ASN A 226 5.16 -19.06 2.28
C ASN A 226 6.55 -19.65 2.53
N ALA A 227 6.88 -19.81 3.81
CA ALA A 227 8.14 -20.35 4.27
C ALA A 227 7.99 -21.86 4.53
N VAL A 228 8.50 -22.69 3.63
CA VAL A 228 8.51 -24.15 3.76
C VAL A 228 9.91 -24.67 3.50
N TYR A 229 10.49 -25.32 4.51
CA TYR A 229 11.83 -25.92 4.46
C TYR A 229 11.80 -27.28 5.10
N ALA A 230 12.58 -28.22 4.57
CA ALA A 230 12.71 -29.57 5.13
C ALA A 230 14.17 -29.96 5.40
N GLY A 231 14.34 -30.88 6.36
CA GLY A 231 15.63 -31.47 6.69
C GLY A 231 16.72 -30.43 7.02
N PRO A 232 17.90 -30.48 6.38
CA PRO A 232 19.00 -29.55 6.63
C PRO A 232 18.66 -28.06 6.40
N ARG A 233 17.59 -27.79 5.64
CA ARG A 233 17.12 -26.43 5.34
C ARG A 233 16.20 -25.86 6.44
N ALA A 234 15.77 -26.66 7.42
CA ALA A 234 14.91 -26.21 8.51
C ALA A 234 15.54 -25.08 9.37
N MET A 235 16.86 -24.92 9.32
CA MET A 235 17.58 -23.85 10.01
C MET A 235 17.68 -22.54 9.22
N TRP A 236 17.08 -22.47 8.02
CA TRP A 236 17.14 -21.27 7.18
C TRP A 236 16.08 -20.28 7.64
N ALA A 237 16.50 -19.07 8.03
CA ALA A 237 15.57 -17.97 8.29
C ALA A 237 14.99 -17.46 6.97
N ASP A 238 13.68 -17.56 6.80
CA ASP A 238 12.91 -17.00 5.68
C ASP A 238 13.43 -17.37 4.27
N GLY A 239 14.01 -18.57 4.10
CA GLY A 239 14.35 -19.10 2.79
C GLY A 239 13.16 -19.12 1.82
N MET A 240 13.42 -19.22 0.51
CA MET A 240 12.33 -19.55 -0.41
C MET A 240 12.23 -21.08 -0.59
N PRO A 241 11.02 -21.64 -0.74
CA PRO A 241 10.84 -23.05 -1.09
C PRO A 241 11.62 -23.41 -2.37
N THR A 242 12.25 -24.58 -2.37
CA THR A 242 13.08 -25.06 -3.49
C THR A 242 12.61 -26.41 -4.02
N ASP A 243 13.33 -26.95 -4.99
CA ASP A 243 13.15 -28.33 -5.48
C ASP A 243 13.75 -29.38 -4.52
N TYR A 244 14.05 -29.01 -3.27
CA TYR A 244 14.53 -29.96 -2.26
C TYR A 244 13.45 -31.00 -1.98
N VAL A 245 13.81 -32.28 -2.17
CA VAL A 245 12.92 -33.43 -1.96
C VAL A 245 12.92 -33.80 -0.48
N ILE A 246 11.75 -33.72 0.13
CA ILE A 246 11.47 -34.08 1.52
C ILE A 246 11.73 -35.58 1.70
N GLN A 247 12.55 -35.92 2.69
CA GLN A 247 12.93 -37.29 3.00
C GLN A 247 12.13 -37.81 4.20
N PRO A 248 12.06 -39.13 4.42
CA PRO A 248 11.55 -39.68 5.67
C PRO A 248 12.42 -39.27 6.87
N GLY A 249 11.77 -39.02 8.03
CA GLY A 249 12.42 -38.60 9.28
C GLY A 249 12.65 -37.10 9.37
#